data_AF-A0A843R081-F1
#
_entry.id   AF-A0A843R081-F1
#
_cell.length_a   1.000
_cell.length_b   1.000
_cell.length_c   1.000
_cell.angle_alpha   90.00
_cell.angle_beta   90.00
_cell.angle_gamma   90.00
#
_symmetry.space_group_name_H-M   'P 1'
#
loop_
_entity.id
_entity.type
_entity.pdbx_description
1 polymer ?
#
loop_
_entity_poly.entity_id
_entity_poly.type
_entity_poly.pdbx_seq_one_letter_code
_entity_poly.pdbx_strand_id
1 'polypeptide(L)'
;QRAYALSVAKLKDSLTVSTQANSQVFSLSAEAGNPTEAKVIANTVAKIFKKQIRSMMNVNNVTIVSEATAPTSQSFPNKKLFALAGLVLGFLISYVYVLLRDLTDTTVRDNDFMTNELGLTNLGQVGEIYMPDDFEFKRFDDQTAGHRRV
;
A
#
# COMPACT_ATOMS: atom_id res chain seq x y z
N GLN A 1 -37.91 -15.34 -3.92
CA GLN A 1 -36.88 -15.35 -2.86
C GLN A 1 -35.66 -16.06 -3.43
N ARG A 2 -34.47 -15.45 -3.47
CA ARG A 2 -33.25 -16.17 -3.89
C ARG A 2 -32.77 -17.00 -2.70
N ALA A 3 -32.67 -18.31 -2.88
CA ALA A 3 -32.10 -19.21 -1.89
C ALA A 3 -30.57 -19.10 -1.97
N TYR A 4 -29.96 -18.50 -0.94
CA TYR A 4 -28.50 -18.51 -0.81
C TYR A 4 -28.11 -19.82 -0.12
N ALA A 5 -27.35 -20.67 -0.81
CA ALA A 5 -26.80 -21.89 -0.25
C ALA A 5 -25.57 -21.55 0.62
N LEU A 6 -25.81 -21.05 1.83
CA LEU A 6 -24.76 -20.90 2.85
C LEU A 6 -24.75 -22.11 3.77
N SER A 7 -23.57 -22.68 4.00
CA SER A 7 -23.40 -23.65 5.09
C SER A 7 -23.50 -22.93 6.44
N VAL A 8 -23.97 -23.65 7.46
CA VAL A 8 -24.11 -23.10 8.83
C VAL A 8 -22.76 -22.59 9.36
N ALA A 9 -21.67 -23.30 9.06
CA ALA A 9 -20.32 -22.89 9.43
C ALA A 9 -19.94 -21.55 8.79
N LYS A 10 -20.18 -21.40 7.48
CA LYS A 10 -19.87 -20.16 6.75
C LYS A 10 -20.72 -18.99 7.24
N LEU A 11 -21.98 -19.24 7.62
CA LEU A 11 -22.84 -18.23 8.20
C LEU A 11 -22.40 -17.80 9.61
N LYS A 12 -21.88 -18.74 10.41
CA LYS A 12 -21.35 -18.44 11.74
C LYS A 12 -20.09 -17.56 11.64
N ASP A 13 -19.18 -17.89 10.73
CA ASP A 13 -17.93 -17.14 10.56
C ASP A 13 -18.16 -15.75 9.96
N SER A 14 -19.23 -15.57 9.18
CA SER A 14 -19.57 -14.27 8.59
C SER A 14 -20.36 -13.35 9.51
N LEU A 15 -20.88 -13.85 10.63
CA LEU A 15 -21.69 -13.07 11.57
C LEU A 15 -20.86 -12.64 12.77
N THR A 16 -20.87 -11.34 13.05
CA THR A 16 -20.26 -10.76 14.25
C THR A 16 -21.33 -10.05 15.06
N VAL A 17 -21.40 -10.37 16.35
CA VAL A 17 -22.26 -9.67 17.31
C VAL A 17 -21.36 -8.84 18.22
N SER A 18 -21.61 -7.55 18.30
CA SER A 18 -20.91 -6.63 19.19
C SER A 18 -21.86 -6.00 20.19
N THR A 19 -21.41 -5.91 21.44
CA THR A 19 -22.18 -5.38 22.57
C THR A 19 -21.33 -4.35 23.29
N GLN A 20 -21.85 -3.15 23.55
CA GLN A 20 -21.12 -2.13 24.30
C GLN A 20 -21.43 -2.26 25.80
N ALA A 21 -20.40 -2.12 26.64
CA ALA A 21 -20.58 -2.11 28.09
C ALA A 21 -21.54 -0.97 28.47
N ASN A 22 -22.51 -1.28 29.34
CA ASN A 22 -23.58 -0.37 29.76
C ASN A 22 -24.59 0.03 28.67
N SER A 23 -24.65 -0.69 27.54
CA SER A 23 -25.63 -0.44 26.49
C SER A 23 -26.65 -1.58 26.40
N GLN A 24 -27.93 -1.21 26.20
CA GLN A 24 -29.00 -2.15 25.83
C GLN A 24 -29.09 -2.35 24.30
N VAL A 25 -28.11 -1.82 23.55
CA VAL A 25 -28.03 -1.90 22.10
C VAL A 25 -26.96 -2.90 21.70
N PHE A 26 -27.34 -3.81 20.81
CA PHE A 26 -26.46 -4.78 20.18
C PHE A 26 -26.29 -4.44 18.70
N SER A 27 -25.08 -4.61 18.18
CA SER A 27 -24.79 -4.46 16.77
C SER A 27 -24.55 -5.83 16.16
N LEU A 28 -25.29 -6.12 15.08
CA LEU A 28 -25.13 -7.33 14.28
C LEU A 28 -24.52 -6.94 12.93
N SER A 29 -23.38 -7.52 12.61
CA SER A 29 -22.67 -7.32 11.34
C SER A 29 -22.58 -8.65 10.60
N ALA A 30 -22.78 -8.61 9.28
CA ALA A 30 -22.62 -9.77 8.40
C ALA A 30 -21.67 -9.42 7.26
N GLU A 31 -20.69 -10.29 7.00
CA GLU A 31 -19.75 -10.14 5.88
C GLU A 31 -20.06 -11.16 4.78
N ALA A 32 -20.16 -10.71 3.53
CA ALA A 32 -20.45 -11.58 2.40
C ALA A 32 -19.72 -11.11 1.14
N GLY A 33 -19.62 -12.00 0.14
CA GLY A 33 -18.97 -11.68 -1.13
C GLY A 33 -19.70 -10.61 -1.95
N ASN A 34 -20.99 -10.37 -1.67
CA ASN A 34 -21.78 -9.33 -2.32
C ASN A 34 -22.45 -8.40 -1.27
N PRO A 35 -22.43 -7.07 -1.47
CA PRO A 35 -23.07 -6.11 -0.56
C PRO A 35 -24.58 -6.35 -0.39
N THR A 36 -25.26 -6.83 -1.42
CA THR A 36 -26.70 -7.16 -1.35
C THR A 36 -26.94 -8.42 -0.53
N GLU A 37 -26.06 -9.40 -0.64
CA GLU A 37 -26.13 -10.64 0.14
C GLU A 37 -25.90 -10.35 1.63
N ALA A 38 -24.87 -9.56 1.96
CA ALA A 38 -24.58 -9.13 3.33
C ALA A 38 -25.79 -8.42 3.97
N LYS A 39 -26.41 -7.49 3.23
CA LYS A 39 -27.64 -6.80 3.64
C LYS A 39 -28.76 -7.79 3.98
N VAL A 40 -29.02 -8.75 3.09
CA VAL A 40 -30.11 -9.71 3.25
C VAL A 40 -29.85 -10.62 4.45
N ILE A 41 -28.61 -11.09 4.62
CA ILE A 41 -28.22 -11.93 5.75
C ILE A 41 -28.44 -11.17 7.08
N ALA A 42 -27.85 -9.98 7.24
CA ALA A 42 -27.95 -9.21 8.48
C ALA A 42 -29.41 -8.92 8.86
N ASN A 43 -30.22 -8.45 7.91
CA ASN A 43 -31.63 -8.13 8.16
C ASN A 43 -32.47 -9.39 8.46
N THR A 44 -32.19 -10.51 7.81
CA THR A 44 -32.92 -11.77 8.04
C THR A 44 -32.58 -12.34 9.42
N VAL A 45 -31.30 -12.37 9.77
CA VAL A 45 -30.84 -12.83 11.09
C VAL A 45 -31.40 -11.91 12.19
N ALA A 46 -31.39 -10.60 12.01
CA ALA A 46 -31.99 -9.65 12.97
C ALA A 46 -33.49 -9.91 13.20
N LYS A 47 -34.25 -10.21 12.13
CA LYS A 47 -35.68 -10.56 12.23
C LYS A 47 -35.91 -11.87 12.98
N ILE A 48 -35.12 -12.91 12.68
CA ILE A 48 -35.23 -14.21 13.37
C ILE A 48 -34.81 -14.06 14.83
N PHE A 49 -33.73 -13.33 15.11
CA PHE A 49 -33.23 -13.06 16.45
C PHE A 49 -34.28 -12.34 17.30
N LYS A 50 -34.91 -11.28 16.77
CA LYS A 50 -36.02 -10.57 17.44
C LYS A 50 -37.17 -11.52 17.82
N LYS A 51 -37.50 -12.50 16.98
CA LYS A 51 -38.54 -13.48 17.26
C LYS A 51 -38.12 -14.47 18.36
N GLN A 52 -36.89 -14.98 18.30
CA GLN A 52 -36.40 -15.97 19.27
C GLN A 52 -36.16 -15.37 20.65
N ILE A 53 -35.60 -14.16 20.74
CA ILE A 53 -35.28 -13.56 22.03
C ILE A 53 -36.52 -13.24 22.86
N ARG A 54 -37.62 -12.85 22.20
CA ARG A 54 -38.92 -12.68 22.85
C ARG A 54 -39.40 -13.99 23.48
N SER A 55 -39.22 -15.12 22.79
CA SER A 55 -39.66 -16.43 23.26
C SER A 55 -38.77 -17.02 24.36
N MET A 56 -37.45 -16.80 24.30
CA MET A 56 -36.49 -17.40 25.22
C MET A 56 -36.31 -16.60 26.52
N MET A 57 -36.31 -15.26 26.44
CA MET A 57 -36.02 -14.39 27.58
C MET A 57 -37.27 -13.69 28.15
N ASN A 58 -38.45 -13.96 27.58
CA ASN A 58 -39.73 -13.32 27.96
C ASN A 58 -39.65 -11.78 28.02
N VAL A 59 -38.83 -11.19 27.15
CA VAL A 59 -38.65 -9.74 27.08
C VAL A 59 -39.62 -9.12 26.10
N ASN A 60 -40.26 -8.03 26.53
CA ASN A 60 -41.13 -7.23 25.69
C ASN A 60 -40.32 -6.10 25.02
N ASN A 61 -40.73 -5.69 23.81
CA ASN A 61 -40.23 -4.47 23.14
C ASN A 61 -38.82 -4.48 22.52
N VAL A 62 -38.34 -5.61 21.98
CA VAL A 62 -37.15 -5.60 21.11
C VAL A 62 -37.45 -4.97 19.76
N THR A 63 -36.70 -3.93 19.38
CA THR A 63 -36.86 -3.18 18.13
C THR A 63 -35.53 -3.08 17.38
N ILE A 64 -35.60 -3.20 16.06
CA ILE A 64 -34.46 -2.96 15.18
C ILE A 64 -34.34 -1.46 15.04
N VAL A 65 -33.30 -0.87 15.66
CA VAL A 65 -33.07 0.59 15.63
C VAL A 65 -32.60 1.04 14.26
N SER A 66 -31.79 0.21 13.58
CA SER A 66 -31.26 0.48 12.25
C SER A 66 -31.27 -0.81 11.43
N GLU A 67 -31.86 -0.76 10.23
CA GLU A 67 -31.80 -1.87 9.28
C GLU A 67 -30.48 -1.84 8.52
N ALA A 68 -29.96 -3.01 8.16
CA ALA A 68 -28.77 -3.11 7.35
C ALA A 68 -29.05 -2.58 5.93
N THR A 69 -28.13 -1.75 5.42
CA THR A 69 -28.10 -1.26 4.05
C THR A 69 -26.99 -1.96 3.27
N ALA A 70 -27.06 -1.92 1.94
CA ALA A 70 -26.01 -2.50 1.11
C ALA A 70 -24.78 -1.57 1.19
N PRO A 71 -23.62 -2.05 1.66
CA PRO A 71 -22.45 -1.20 1.82
C PRO A 71 -21.93 -0.72 0.46
N THR A 72 -21.54 0.55 0.39
CA THR A 72 -20.95 1.18 -0.80
C THR A 72 -19.43 1.00 -0.86
N SER A 73 -18.80 0.68 0.27
CA SER A 73 -17.39 0.40 0.40
C SER A 73 -17.16 -1.02 0.92
N GLN A 74 -16.04 -1.61 0.52
CA GLN A 74 -15.64 -2.95 0.93
C GLN A 74 -14.96 -2.90 2.31
N SER A 75 -15.37 -3.77 3.23
CA SER A 75 -14.77 -3.95 4.56
C SER A 75 -13.34 -4.49 4.48
N PHE A 76 -13.12 -5.47 3.60
CA PHE A 76 -11.85 -6.15 3.41
C PHE A 76 -11.67 -6.62 1.97
N PRO A 77 -10.48 -6.47 1.34
CA PRO A 77 -9.24 -5.92 1.87
C PRO A 77 -9.16 -4.39 1.74
N ASN A 78 -8.58 -3.72 2.74
CA ASN A 78 -8.33 -2.29 2.67
C ASN A 78 -7.15 -1.99 1.72
N LYS A 79 -7.49 -1.62 0.48
CA LYS A 79 -6.52 -1.41 -0.62
C LYS A 79 -5.38 -0.46 -0.23
N LYS A 80 -5.65 0.56 0.58
CA LYS A 80 -4.63 1.53 1.01
C LYS A 80 -3.59 0.91 1.96
N LEU A 81 -4.05 0.12 2.92
CA LEU A 81 -3.16 -0.59 3.86
C LEU A 81 -2.29 -1.61 3.14
N PHE A 82 -2.88 -2.41 2.25
CA PHE A 82 -2.12 -3.40 1.48
C PHE A 82 -1.15 -2.77 0.48
N ALA A 83 -1.52 -1.66 -0.16
CA ALA A 83 -0.60 -0.91 -1.03
C ALA A 83 0.59 -0.33 -0.25
N LEU A 84 0.35 0.26 0.93
CA LEU A 84 1.41 0.77 1.79
C LEU A 84 2.32 -0.36 2.28
N ALA A 85 1.75 -1.48 2.73
CA ALA A 85 2.51 -2.65 3.13
C ALA A 85 3.39 -3.19 1.99
N GLY A 86 2.84 -3.26 0.78
CA GLY A 86 3.59 -3.67 -0.42
C GLY A 86 4.74 -2.71 -0.76
N LEU A 87 4.53 -1.40 -0.63
CA LEU A 87 5.59 -0.40 -0.85
C LEU A 87 6.74 -0.59 0.15
N VAL A 88 6.41 -0.72 1.44
CA VAL A 88 7.42 -0.90 2.49
C VAL A 88 8.19 -2.20 2.30
N LEU A 89 7.49 -3.31 2.02
CA LEU A 89 8.13 -4.60 1.76
C LEU A 89 9.02 -4.55 0.50
N GLY A 90 8.53 -3.94 -0.58
CA GLY A 90 9.31 -3.77 -1.81
C GLY A 90 10.57 -2.95 -1.58
N PHE A 91 10.49 -1.87 -0.80
CA PHE A 91 11.63 -1.05 -0.43
C PHE A 91 12.67 -1.84 0.39
N LEU A 92 12.22 -2.61 1.39
CA LEU A 92 13.12 -3.43 2.20
C LEU A 92 13.85 -4.49 1.37
N ILE A 93 13.14 -5.17 0.47
CA ILE A 93 13.74 -6.17 -0.43
C ILE A 93 14.74 -5.49 -1.38
N SER A 94 14.38 -4.34 -1.95
CA SER A 94 15.27 -3.57 -2.82
C SER A 94 16.54 -3.13 -2.10
N TYR A 95 16.40 -2.63 -0.86
CA TYR A 95 17.53 -2.21 -0.04
C TYR A 95 18.49 -3.37 0.24
N VAL A 96 17.97 -4.52 0.65
CA VAL A 96 18.78 -5.73 0.86
C VAL A 96 19.44 -6.18 -0.44
N TYR A 97 18.74 -6.13 -1.57
CA TYR A 97 19.30 -6.48 -2.87
C TYR A 97 20.47 -5.58 -3.28
N VAL A 98 20.34 -4.25 -3.09
CA VAL A 98 21.41 -3.29 -3.36
C VAL A 98 22.61 -3.56 -2.45
N LEU A 99 22.40 -3.81 -1.15
CA LEU A 99 23.48 -4.15 -0.23
C LEU A 99 24.21 -5.44 -0.63
N LEU A 100 23.48 -6.49 -1.02
CA LEU A 100 24.10 -7.73 -1.49
C LEU A 100 24.92 -7.50 -2.76
N ARG A 101 24.41 -6.67 -3.69
CA ARG A 101 25.13 -6.30 -4.90
C ARG A 101 26.40 -5.51 -4.59
N ASP A 102 26.33 -4.57 -3.65
CA ASP A 102 27.44 -3.73 -3.21
C ASP A 102 28.52 -4.55 -2.50
N LEU A 103 28.13 -5.44 -1.56
CA LEU A 103 29.06 -6.33 -0.86
C LEU A 103 29.71 -7.38 -1.78
N THR A 104 29.04 -7.78 -2.87
CA THR A 104 29.60 -8.69 -3.86
C THR A 104 30.48 -7.95 -4.87
N ASP A 105 30.41 -6.61 -4.93
CA ASP A 105 31.30 -5.81 -5.77
C ASP A 105 32.69 -5.76 -5.14
N THR A 106 33.65 -6.45 -5.76
CA THR A 106 35.07 -6.49 -5.33
C THR A 106 35.88 -5.36 -6.01
N THR A 107 35.25 -4.34 -6.57
CA THR A 107 35.95 -3.23 -7.22
C THR A 107 36.53 -2.28 -6.16
N VAL A 108 37.85 -2.33 -5.98
CA VAL A 108 38.56 -1.36 -5.16
C VAL A 108 38.67 -0.03 -5.90
N ARG A 109 37.92 0.97 -5.44
CA ARG A 109 37.97 2.35 -5.95
C ARG A 109 38.59 3.34 -4.97
N ASP A 110 39.04 2.85 -3.82
CA ASP A 110 39.51 3.71 -2.75
C ASP A 110 40.99 4.08 -2.94
N ASN A 111 41.26 5.38 -3.00
CA ASN A 111 42.63 5.91 -3.12
C ASN A 111 43.46 5.57 -1.86
N ASP A 112 42.79 5.45 -0.71
CA ASP A 112 43.44 5.09 0.55
C ASP A 112 43.87 3.62 0.55
N PHE A 113 43.09 2.71 -0.06
CA PHE A 113 43.50 1.31 -0.25
C PHE A 113 44.69 1.22 -1.23
N MET A 114 44.71 2.02 -2.30
CA MET A 114 45.82 2.06 -3.25
C MET A 114 47.13 2.58 -2.61
N THR A 115 47.03 3.55 -1.70
CA THR A 115 48.22 4.15 -1.08
C THR A 115 48.70 3.38 0.16
N ASN A 116 47.79 2.95 1.02
CA ASN A 116 48.13 2.33 2.32
C ASN A 116 48.29 0.81 2.25
N GLU A 117 47.51 0.12 1.40
CA GLU A 117 47.57 -1.34 1.25
C GLU A 117 48.54 -1.77 0.14
N LEU A 118 48.51 -1.05 -0.99
CA LEU A 118 49.32 -1.35 -2.18
C LEU A 118 50.61 -0.50 -2.28
N GLY A 119 50.78 0.51 -1.42
CA GLY A 119 51.99 1.34 -1.36
C GLY A 119 52.18 2.29 -2.54
N LEU A 120 51.12 2.57 -3.31
CA LEU A 120 51.21 3.40 -4.51
C LEU A 120 51.11 4.89 -4.15
N THR A 121 52.09 5.68 -4.59
CA THR A 121 52.03 7.15 -4.47
C THR A 121 50.93 7.70 -5.37
N ASN A 122 49.93 8.36 -4.79
CA ASN A 122 48.87 9.04 -5.54
C ASN A 122 49.45 10.23 -6.32
N LEU A 123 49.36 10.18 -7.65
CA LEU A 123 49.88 11.21 -8.57
C LEU A 123 48.82 12.24 -9.01
N GLY A 124 47.60 12.15 -8.46
CA GLY A 124 46.46 12.97 -8.84
C GLY A 124 45.47 12.24 -9.76
N GLN A 125 44.27 12.80 -9.89
CA GLN A 125 43.19 12.25 -10.69
C GLN A 125 43.11 12.97 -12.05
N VAL A 126 43.15 12.22 -13.16
CA VAL A 126 42.95 12.77 -14.50
C VAL A 126 41.49 12.60 -14.88
N GLY A 127 40.77 13.71 -15.04
CA GLY A 127 39.41 13.70 -15.58
C GLY A 127 39.46 13.53 -17.10
N GLU A 128 38.91 12.44 -17.61
CA GLU A 128 38.70 12.26 -19.05
C GLU A 128 37.43 13.01 -19.46
N ILE A 129 37.59 14.01 -20.33
CA ILE A 129 36.45 14.69 -20.96
C ILE A 129 36.21 14.00 -22.30
N TYR A 130 35.09 13.30 -22.42
CA TYR A 130 34.63 12.76 -23.69
C TYR A 130 34.13 13.90 -24.57
N MET A 131 34.92 14.29 -25.58
CA MET A 131 34.47 15.20 -26.63
C MET A 131 33.64 14.40 -27.63
N PRO A 132 32.38 14.78 -27.90
CA PRO A 132 31.59 14.20 -28.98
C PRO A 132 32.27 14.42 -30.34
N ASP A 133 32.16 13.45 -31.26
CA ASP A 133 32.79 13.52 -32.59
C ASP A 133 32.28 14.70 -33.45
N ASP A 134 31.11 15.26 -33.12
CA ASP A 134 30.47 16.39 -33.79
C ASP A 134 30.77 17.76 -33.15
N PHE A 135 31.76 17.83 -32.26
CA PHE A 135 32.15 19.08 -31.62
C PHE A 135 32.80 20.05 -32.63
N GLU A 136 32.00 20.98 -33.16
CA GLU A 136 32.51 22.11 -33.95
C GLU A 136 32.90 23.29 -33.05
N PHE A 137 34.20 23.60 -33.01
CA PHE A 137 34.69 24.83 -32.39
C PHE A 137 34.35 26.04 -33.26
N LYS A 138 33.21 26.68 -32.98
CA LYS A 138 32.88 27.98 -33.59
C LYS A 138 33.84 29.05 -33.07
N ARG A 139 34.80 29.47 -33.90
CA ARG A 139 35.62 30.65 -33.63
C ARG A 139 34.70 31.86 -33.55
N PHE A 140 34.67 32.51 -32.38
CA PHE A 140 34.03 33.81 -32.23
C PHE A 140 34.79 34.81 -33.07
N ASP A 141 34.16 35.26 -34.16
CA ASP A 141 34.69 36.31 -35.02
C ASP A 141 34.49 37.66 -34.31
N ASP A 142 35.59 38.33 -34.00
CA ASP A 142 35.61 39.60 -33.28
C ASP A 142 35.15 40.74 -34.20
N GLN A 143 33.84 40.87 -34.36
CA GLN A 143 33.22 41.99 -35.07
C GLN A 143 33.11 43.22 -34.17
N THR A 144 34.26 43.79 -33.81
CA THR A 144 34.31 45.16 -33.26
C THR A 144 35.61 45.89 -33.59
N ALA A 145 35.94 45.99 -34.87
CA ALA A 145 36.98 46.92 -35.34
C ALA A 145 36.51 47.75 -36.54
N GLY A 146 35.63 48.71 -36.25
CA GLY A 146 35.71 50.09 -36.76
C GLY A 146 35.75 50.30 -38.27
N HIS A 147 34.57 50.45 -38.89
CA HIS A 147 34.43 51.33 -40.05
C HIS A 147 34.60 52.79 -39.60
N ARG A 148 35.79 53.35 -39.80
CA ARG A 148 36.00 54.80 -39.93
C ARG A 148 37.22 55.08 -40.78
N ARG A 149 36.99 55.70 -41.95
CA ARG A 149 37.87 56.52 -42.83
C ARG A 149 37.34 56.38 -44.26
N VAL A 150 37.14 57.41 -45.07
CA VAL A 150 37.32 58.89 -45.04
C VAL A 150 36.31 59.44 -46.03
#